data_AF-A0A818YRU3-F1
#
_entry.id   AF-A0A818YRU3-F1
#
_cell.length_a   1.000
_cell.length_b   1.000
_cell.length_c   1.000
_cell.angle_alpha   90.00
_cell.angle_beta   90.00
_cell.angle_gamma   90.00
#
_symmetry.space_group_name_H-M   'P 1'
#
loop_
_entity.id
_entity.type
_entity.pdbx_description
1 polymer ?
#
loop_
_entity_poly.entity_id
_entity_poly.type
_entity_poly.pdbx_seq_one_letter_code
_entity_poly.pdbx_strand_id
1 'polypeptide(L)'
;MENESAVVRLRRKLSELSDEYSKEKQAQPRSKSANSRVLAADPNASFRYRRMRRKVDVLRTQMDAVMHDNYLSKADIKNSQQDMIPTRDGVDLILKKKLIIHDDQNLVTSELVQVLNSKQTRINELEQRLKQAEQQESQWKTKYERESNRCEVLQTRIIELEQELLNRKHQSKILGQLKTDVKRLHSAFDALEVENTQLNVQLSLARNPHLSSQLDKFRNELAHTCHESLC
;
A
#
# COMPACT_ATOMS: atom_id res chain seq x y z
N MET A 1 26.14 19.08 42.98
CA MET A 1 25.34 20.03 42.17
C MET A 1 24.98 19.48 40.77
N GLU A 2 25.72 18.53 40.20
CA GLU A 2 25.45 18.00 38.86
C GLU A 2 24.19 17.09 38.80
N ASN A 3 23.91 16.32 39.85
CA ASN A 3 22.74 15.41 39.89
C ASN A 3 21.39 16.16 39.96
N GLU A 4 21.31 17.30 40.64
CA GLU A 4 20.08 18.12 40.67
C GLU A 4 19.75 18.69 39.29
N SER A 5 20.77 19.04 38.50
CA SER A 5 20.63 19.48 37.11
C SER A 5 20.15 18.36 36.17
N ALA A 6 20.55 17.11 36.43
CA ALA A 6 20.08 15.95 35.66
C ALA A 6 18.62 15.61 35.97
N VAL A 7 18.21 15.66 37.24
CA VAL A 7 16.82 15.41 37.67
C VAL A 7 15.87 16.47 37.09
N VAL A 8 16.24 17.75 37.10
CA VAL A 8 15.41 18.82 36.51
C VAL A 8 15.26 18.64 34.99
N ARG A 9 16.34 18.26 34.29
CA ARG A 9 16.29 17.99 32.84
C ARG A 9 15.44 16.76 32.50
N LEU A 10 15.52 15.69 33.29
CA LEU A 10 14.69 14.49 33.11
C LEU A 10 13.22 14.77 33.43
N ARG A 11 12.90 15.54 34.46
CA ARG A 11 11.52 15.98 34.76
C ARG A 11 10.90 16.77 33.62
N ARG A 12 11.65 17.71 33.03
CA ARG A 12 11.17 18.52 31.90
C ARG A 12 10.85 17.63 30.69
N LYS A 13 11.76 16.71 30.33
CA LYS A 13 11.54 15.76 29.21
C LYS A 13 10.38 14.79 29.45
N LEU A 14 10.20 14.34 30.69
CA LEU A 14 9.06 13.49 31.07
C LEU A 14 7.73 14.26 30.97
N SER A 15 7.71 15.54 31.34
CA SER A 15 6.51 16.39 31.21
C SER A 15 6.14 16.59 29.73
N GLU A 16 7.12 16.96 28.90
CA GLU A 16 6.92 17.19 27.46
C GLU A 16 6.39 15.93 26.75
N LEU A 17 6.98 14.77 27.03
CA LEU A 17 6.53 13.49 26.46
C LEU A 17 5.18 13.01 27.03
N SER A 18 4.85 13.36 28.26
CA SER A 18 3.54 13.06 28.87
C SER A 18 2.42 13.88 28.23
N ASP A 19 2.70 15.13 27.87
CA ASP A 19 1.76 16.01 27.18
C ASP A 19 1.52 15.55 25.73
N GLU A 20 2.59 15.17 25.01
CA GLU A 20 2.49 14.54 23.69
C GLU A 20 1.73 13.21 23.73
N TYR A 21 2.02 12.37 24.72
CA TYR A 21 1.32 11.11 24.94
C TYR A 21 -0.18 11.30 25.22
N SER A 22 -0.55 12.35 25.95
CA SER A 22 -1.95 12.67 26.27
C SER A 22 -2.71 13.15 25.02
N LYS A 23 -2.06 13.93 24.15
CA LYS A 23 -2.62 14.36 22.86
C LYS A 23 -2.82 13.18 21.90
N GLU A 24 -1.84 12.28 21.77
CA GLU A 24 -1.94 11.11 20.88
C GLU A 24 -2.96 10.09 21.39
N LYS A 25 -3.13 9.94 22.72
CA LYS A 25 -4.17 9.08 23.32
C LYS A 25 -5.58 9.59 23.09
N GLN A 26 -5.78 10.92 23.03
CA GLN A 26 -7.08 11.53 22.70
C GLN A 26 -7.39 11.46 21.20
N ALA A 27 -6.36 11.41 20.35
CA ALA A 27 -6.49 11.26 18.89
C ALA A 27 -6.82 9.82 18.44
N GLN A 28 -6.80 8.82 19.33
CA GLN A 28 -7.23 7.47 19.00
C GLN A 28 -8.76 7.38 18.96
N PRO A 29 -9.37 6.88 17.86
CA PRO A 29 -10.81 6.65 17.82
C PRO A 29 -11.18 5.61 18.87
N ARG A 30 -11.99 6.00 19.86
CA ARG A 30 -12.57 5.08 20.84
C ARG A 30 -13.60 4.20 20.14
N SER A 31 -13.16 3.07 19.60
CA SER A 31 -14.06 2.07 19.03
C SER A 31 -14.83 1.36 20.15
N LYS A 32 -15.94 1.96 20.58
CA LYS A 32 -17.04 1.28 21.27
C LYS A 32 -18.34 1.60 20.54
N SER A 33 -18.46 1.14 19.29
CA SER A 33 -19.75 1.04 18.60
C SER A 33 -19.54 0.22 17.34
N ALA A 34 -20.32 -0.85 17.20
CA ALA A 34 -20.32 -1.73 16.05
C ALA A 34 -20.90 -1.09 14.77
N ASN A 35 -21.22 0.21 14.78
CA ASN A 35 -21.68 0.94 13.61
C ASN A 35 -21.18 2.38 13.68
N SER A 36 -20.05 2.69 13.05
CA SER A 36 -19.76 4.04 12.59
C SER A 36 -18.71 4.02 11.48
N ARG A 37 -19.03 4.77 10.42
CA ARG A 37 -18.25 4.93 9.20
C ARG A 37 -16.79 5.26 9.47
N VAL A 38 -15.94 4.56 8.72
CA VAL A 38 -14.50 4.73 8.60
C VAL A 38 -14.19 6.17 8.18
N LEU A 39 -13.85 7.01 9.16
CA LEU A 39 -13.04 8.20 8.96
C LEU A 39 -11.61 7.84 9.34
N ALA A 40 -10.75 7.83 8.31
CA ALA A 40 -9.29 7.72 8.31
C ALA A 40 -8.63 7.55 9.69
N ALA A 41 -8.54 6.30 10.15
CA ALA A 41 -7.55 5.96 11.17
C ALA A 41 -6.18 5.96 10.47
N ASP A 42 -5.30 6.91 10.82
CA ASP A 42 -3.91 6.90 10.37
C ASP A 42 -3.27 5.55 10.78
N PRO A 43 -2.91 4.68 9.82
CA PRO A 43 -2.40 3.35 10.11
C PRO A 43 -1.09 3.38 10.92
N ASN A 44 -0.42 4.53 10.98
CA ASN A 44 0.84 4.73 11.69
C ASN A 44 0.67 5.23 13.14
N ALA A 45 -0.55 5.62 13.55
CA ALA A 45 -0.81 6.15 14.89
C ALA A 45 -0.55 5.10 16.01
N SER A 46 -0.85 3.82 15.74
CA SER A 46 -0.58 2.72 16.68
C SER A 46 0.93 2.51 16.90
N PHE A 47 1.73 2.65 15.84
CA PHE A 47 3.19 2.54 15.91
C PHE A 47 3.82 3.71 16.66
N ARG A 48 3.39 4.95 16.36
CA ARG A 48 3.84 6.14 17.09
C ARG A 48 3.53 6.06 18.58
N TYR A 49 2.31 5.63 18.94
CA TYR A 49 1.90 5.44 20.33
C TYR A 49 2.76 4.41 21.08
N ARG A 50 3.01 3.22 20.48
CA ARG A 50 3.88 2.21 21.09
C ARG A 50 5.31 2.69 21.26
N ARG A 51 5.84 3.44 20.29
CA ARG A 51 7.19 4.01 20.35
C ARG A 51 7.31 5.06 21.45
N MET A 52 6.32 5.95 21.58
CA MET A 52 6.30 6.95 22.65
C MET A 52 6.19 6.31 24.04
N ARG A 53 5.33 5.31 24.20
CA ARG A 53 5.20 4.57 25.47
C ARG A 53 6.56 4.01 25.94
N ARG A 54 7.30 3.35 25.04
CA ARG A 54 8.64 2.83 25.36
C ARG A 54 9.62 3.93 25.78
N LYS A 55 9.58 5.11 25.14
CA LYS A 55 10.42 6.25 25.53
C LYS A 55 10.09 6.75 26.94
N VAL A 56 8.80 6.84 27.28
CA VAL A 56 8.34 7.23 28.63
C VAL A 56 8.80 6.21 29.67
N ASP A 57 8.65 4.92 29.39
CA ASP A 57 9.07 3.85 30.30
C ASP A 57 10.58 3.91 30.57
N VAL A 58 11.41 4.08 29.53
CA VAL A 58 12.87 4.23 29.67
C VAL A 58 13.25 5.45 30.52
N LEU A 59 12.62 6.60 30.28
CA LEU A 59 12.90 7.81 31.05
C LEU A 59 12.45 7.69 32.51
N ARG A 60 11.36 6.98 32.78
CA ARG A 60 10.91 6.68 34.15
C ARG A 60 11.94 5.80 34.87
N THR A 61 12.42 4.73 34.23
CA THR A 61 13.47 3.87 34.81
C THR A 61 14.77 4.64 35.07
N GLN A 62 15.17 5.54 34.16
CA GLN A 62 16.35 6.40 34.38
C GLN A 62 16.16 7.37 35.55
N MET A 63 14.96 7.95 35.67
CA MET A 63 14.60 8.84 36.77
C MET A 63 14.62 8.11 38.12
N ASP A 64 14.07 6.89 38.19
CA ASP A 64 14.04 6.07 39.39
C ASP A 64 15.47 5.69 39.84
N ALA A 65 16.36 5.37 38.89
CA ALA A 65 17.77 5.10 39.18
C ALA A 65 18.49 6.32 39.78
N VAL A 66 18.34 7.51 39.18
CA VAL A 66 18.97 8.74 39.68
C VAL A 66 18.42 9.15 41.04
N MET A 67 17.13 8.91 41.31
CA MET A 67 16.56 9.15 42.64
C MET A 67 17.12 8.16 43.67
N HIS A 68 17.25 6.88 43.33
CA HIS A 68 17.77 5.86 44.22
C HIS A 68 19.24 6.11 44.62
N ASP A 69 20.07 6.57 43.67
CA ASP A 69 21.47 6.94 43.92
C ASP A 69 21.58 8.18 44.84
N ASN A 70 20.68 9.15 44.69
CA ASN A 70 20.64 10.34 45.57
C ASN A 70 20.13 10.03 47.00
N TYR A 71 19.32 8.98 47.19
CA TYR A 71 18.87 8.54 48.52
C TYR A 71 19.96 7.75 49.26
N LEU A 72 20.69 6.88 48.57
CA LEU A 72 21.80 6.12 49.15
C LEU A 72 22.97 7.04 49.56
N SER A 73 23.33 7.99 48.70
CA SER A 73 24.39 8.98 49.00
C SER A 73 24.10 9.85 50.23
N LYS A 74 22.83 10.08 50.58
CA LYS A 74 22.43 10.85 51.79
C LYS A 74 22.35 9.98 53.05
N ALA A 75 22.20 8.67 52.93
CA ALA A 75 22.15 7.75 54.07
C ALA A 75 23.55 7.50 54.66
N ASP A 76 24.59 7.49 53.81
CA ASP A 76 25.97 7.17 54.23
C ASP A 76 26.67 8.30 55.01
N ILE A 77 26.17 9.54 54.95
CA ILE A 77 26.81 10.70 55.59
C ILE A 77 26.42 10.84 57.08
N LYS A 78 25.40 10.13 57.57
CA LYS A 78 24.92 10.27 58.96
C LYS A 78 25.54 9.33 60.00
N ASN A 79 26.39 8.38 59.59
CA ASN A 79 26.83 7.28 60.47
C ASN A 79 28.33 7.25 60.84
N SER A 80 29.11 8.29 60.60
CA SER A 80 30.54 8.29 60.96
C SER A 80 30.99 9.49 61.77
N GLN A 81 30.52 9.61 63.01
CA GLN A 81 31.24 10.31 64.08
C GLN A 81 30.98 9.59 65.41
N GLN A 82 31.79 8.58 65.70
CA GLN A 82 31.98 8.06 67.06
C GLN A 82 33.41 7.51 67.16
N ASP A 83 34.28 8.34 67.72
CA ASP A 83 35.65 7.99 68.09
C ASP A 83 35.63 7.05 69.30
N MET A 84 36.10 5.82 69.09
CA MET A 84 36.46 4.89 70.16
C MET A 84 37.80 4.24 69.78
N ILE A 85 38.81 4.46 70.63
CA ILE A 85 40.15 3.90 70.53
C ILE A 85 40.04 2.35 70.62
N PRO A 86 40.52 1.55 69.64
CA PRO A 86 40.40 0.10 69.71
C PRO A 86 41.49 -0.51 70.59
N THR A 87 41.08 -1.26 71.61
CA THR A 87 41.92 -2.21 72.35
C THR A 87 42.40 -3.34 71.44
N ARG A 88 43.49 -4.03 71.84
CA ARG A 88 44.22 -5.05 71.04
C ARG A 88 43.35 -6.16 70.45
N ASP A 89 42.26 -6.56 71.13
CA ASP A 89 41.28 -7.53 70.61
C ASP A 89 40.33 -6.94 69.55
N GLY A 90 40.13 -5.62 69.55
CA GLY A 90 39.35 -4.89 68.55
C GLY A 90 40.08 -4.75 67.21
N VAL A 91 41.41 -4.68 67.20
CA VAL A 91 42.21 -4.61 65.97
C VAL A 91 42.09 -5.89 65.15
N ASP A 92 42.07 -7.05 65.83
CA ASP A 92 41.88 -8.36 65.21
C ASP A 92 40.46 -8.54 64.66
N LEU A 93 39.46 -8.01 65.36
CA LEU A 93 38.08 -7.98 64.89
C LEU A 93 37.88 -7.03 63.70
N ILE A 94 38.58 -5.89 63.68
CA ILE A 94 38.56 -4.92 62.57
C ILE A 94 39.26 -5.49 61.34
N LEU A 95 40.39 -6.19 61.50
CA LEU A 95 41.10 -6.86 60.41
C LEU A 95 40.26 -7.99 59.81
N LYS A 96 39.64 -8.84 60.65
CA LYS A 96 38.71 -9.87 60.18
C LYS A 96 37.48 -9.29 59.48
N LYS A 97 36.88 -8.22 60.03
CA LYS A 97 35.76 -7.53 59.37
C LYS A 97 36.19 -6.90 58.04
N LYS A 98 37.37 -6.28 57.96
CA LYS A 98 37.91 -5.75 56.69
C LYS A 98 38.16 -6.84 55.67
N LEU A 99 38.67 -8.00 56.09
CA LEU A 99 38.90 -9.14 55.20
C LEU A 99 37.58 -9.68 54.64
N ILE A 100 36.57 -9.87 55.49
CA ILE A 100 35.22 -10.31 55.09
C ILE A 100 34.55 -9.30 54.16
N ILE A 101 34.64 -8.00 54.46
CA ILE A 101 34.10 -6.94 53.59
C ILE A 101 34.81 -6.92 52.22
N HIS A 102 36.13 -7.18 52.19
CA HIS A 102 36.89 -7.23 50.95
C HIS A 102 36.54 -8.48 50.11
N ASP A 103 36.29 -9.62 50.74
CA ASP A 103 35.85 -10.84 50.06
C ASP A 103 34.42 -10.70 49.52
N ASP A 104 33.51 -10.08 50.28
CA ASP A 104 32.14 -9.76 49.82
C ASP A 104 32.16 -8.76 48.66
N GLN A 105 33.02 -7.74 48.70
CA GLN A 105 33.20 -6.80 47.59
C GLN A 105 33.70 -7.50 46.32
N ASN A 106 34.67 -8.41 46.46
CA ASN A 106 35.19 -9.21 45.34
C ASN A 106 34.11 -10.11 44.73
N LEU A 107 33.28 -10.75 45.58
CA LEU A 107 32.15 -11.57 45.14
C LEU A 107 31.11 -10.75 44.37
N VAL A 108 30.69 -9.60 44.93
CA VAL A 108 29.74 -8.69 44.28
C VAL A 108 30.28 -8.20 42.95
N THR A 109 31.57 -7.85 42.86
CA THR A 109 32.17 -7.46 41.56
C THR A 109 32.18 -8.59 40.54
N SER A 110 32.44 -9.83 40.95
CA SER A 110 32.43 -10.99 40.05
C SER A 110 31.02 -11.25 39.49
N GLU A 111 30.00 -11.21 40.33
CA GLU A 111 28.60 -11.35 39.91
C GLU A 111 28.17 -10.23 38.96
N LEU A 112 28.58 -8.99 39.24
CA LEU A 112 28.30 -7.83 38.39
C LEU A 112 28.95 -7.97 37.01
N VAL A 113 30.20 -8.43 36.95
CA VAL A 113 30.91 -8.72 35.69
C VAL A 113 30.19 -9.83 34.90
N GLN A 114 29.72 -10.88 35.57
CA GLN A 114 28.98 -11.96 34.90
C GLN A 114 27.65 -11.47 34.34
N VAL A 115 26.90 -10.66 35.09
CA VAL A 115 25.65 -10.03 34.63
C VAL A 115 25.93 -9.09 33.45
N LEU A 116 26.98 -8.28 33.51
CA LEU A 116 27.38 -7.39 32.41
C LEU A 116 27.73 -8.18 31.15
N ASN A 117 28.52 -9.26 31.26
CA ASN A 117 28.88 -10.10 30.14
C ASN A 117 27.66 -10.80 29.51
N SER A 118 26.72 -11.28 30.32
CA SER A 118 25.48 -11.87 29.82
C SER A 118 24.60 -10.85 29.09
N LYS A 119 24.47 -9.63 29.63
CA LYS A 119 23.75 -8.53 28.99
C LYS A 119 24.42 -8.10 27.70
N GLN A 120 25.75 -8.00 27.66
CA GLN A 120 26.49 -7.65 26.45
C GLN A 120 26.30 -8.70 25.35
N THR A 121 26.34 -9.98 25.72
CA THR A 121 26.06 -11.08 24.78
C THR A 121 24.64 -10.95 24.22
N ARG A 122 23.66 -10.67 25.08
CA ARG A 122 22.27 -10.47 24.66
C ARG A 122 22.09 -9.24 23.77
N ILE A 123 22.80 -8.15 24.04
CA ILE A 123 22.79 -6.95 23.19
C ILE A 123 23.32 -7.30 21.80
N ASN A 124 24.47 -7.99 21.72
CA ASN A 124 25.07 -8.40 20.44
C ASN A 124 24.12 -9.29 19.62
N GLU A 125 23.41 -10.24 20.26
CA GLU A 125 22.39 -11.06 19.60
C GLU A 125 21.23 -10.22 19.04
N LEU A 126 20.74 -9.25 19.81
CA LEU A 126 19.64 -8.38 19.39
C LEU A 126 20.07 -7.47 18.25
N GLU A 127 21.31 -6.95 18.27
CA GLU A 127 21.86 -6.15 17.18
C GLU A 127 22.00 -6.96 15.88
N GLN A 128 22.40 -8.23 15.97
CA GLN A 128 22.42 -9.12 14.80
C GLN A 128 21.02 -9.37 14.25
N ARG A 129 20.03 -9.63 15.12
CA ARG A 129 18.63 -9.80 14.69
C ARG A 129 18.06 -8.53 14.06
N LEU A 130 18.42 -7.36 14.60
CA LEU A 130 18.01 -6.08 14.04
C LEU A 130 18.58 -5.90 12.63
N LYS A 131 19.87 -6.15 12.43
CA LYS A 131 20.51 -6.08 11.11
C LYS A 131 19.85 -7.02 10.10
N GLN A 132 19.49 -8.23 10.51
CA GLN A 132 18.78 -9.18 9.65
C GLN A 132 17.38 -8.67 9.27
N ALA A 133 16.64 -8.10 10.22
CA ALA A 133 15.32 -7.53 9.97
C ALA A 133 15.40 -6.33 9.02
N GLU A 134 16.38 -5.44 9.19
CA GLU A 134 16.62 -4.29 8.30
C GLU A 134 16.96 -4.73 6.87
N GLN A 135 17.77 -5.78 6.73
CA GLN A 135 18.07 -6.37 5.41
C GLN A 135 16.83 -6.96 4.75
N GLN A 136 16.01 -7.70 5.51
CA GLN A 136 14.74 -8.23 5.00
C GLN A 136 13.82 -7.09 4.57
N GLU A 137 13.63 -6.06 5.41
CA GLU A 137 12.82 -4.88 5.09
C GLU A 137 13.28 -4.22 3.78
N SER A 138 14.59 -4.05 3.60
CA SER A 138 15.16 -3.50 2.37
C SER A 138 14.83 -4.36 1.13
N GLN A 139 14.89 -5.68 1.25
CA GLN A 139 14.50 -6.61 0.19
C GLN A 139 13.01 -6.52 -0.13
N TRP A 140 12.15 -6.48 0.90
CA TRP A 140 10.70 -6.34 0.74
C TRP A 140 10.34 -5.01 0.07
N LYS A 141 10.99 -3.91 0.44
CA LYS A 141 10.79 -2.61 -0.19
C LYS A 141 11.15 -2.63 -1.67
N THR A 142 12.29 -3.23 -2.00
CA THR A 142 12.72 -3.39 -3.40
C THR A 142 11.74 -4.26 -4.19
N LYS A 143 11.26 -5.37 -3.60
CA LYS A 143 10.27 -6.24 -4.24
C LYS A 143 8.94 -5.51 -4.46
N TYR A 144 8.49 -4.74 -3.47
CA TYR A 144 7.29 -3.94 -3.54
C TYR A 144 7.40 -2.89 -4.66
N GLU A 145 8.50 -2.14 -4.75
CA GLU A 145 8.72 -1.16 -5.82
C GLU A 145 8.68 -1.82 -7.21
N ARG A 146 9.31 -2.99 -7.37
CA ARG A 146 9.25 -3.75 -8.64
C ARG A 146 7.82 -4.15 -9.01
N GLU A 147 7.05 -4.69 -8.06
CA GLU A 147 5.67 -5.07 -8.31
C GLU A 147 4.77 -3.85 -8.53
N SER A 148 5.03 -2.72 -7.85
CA SER A 148 4.34 -1.46 -8.10
C SER A 148 4.54 -0.98 -9.54
N ASN A 149 5.79 -0.94 -10.00
CA ASN A 149 6.12 -0.55 -11.38
C ASN A 149 5.47 -1.51 -12.39
N ARG A 150 5.46 -2.82 -12.10
CA ARG A 150 4.78 -3.80 -12.95
C ARG A 150 3.28 -3.56 -13.03
N CYS A 151 2.64 -3.22 -11.91
CA CYS A 151 1.22 -2.86 -11.88
C CYS A 151 0.93 -1.61 -12.71
N GLU A 152 1.78 -0.57 -12.63
CA GLU A 152 1.65 0.64 -13.45
C GLU A 152 1.73 0.34 -14.95
N VAL A 153 2.72 -0.46 -15.37
CA VAL A 153 2.86 -0.89 -16.77
C VAL A 153 1.62 -1.65 -17.25
N LEU A 154 1.09 -2.56 -16.43
CA LEU A 154 -0.11 -3.31 -16.77
C LEU A 154 -1.35 -2.42 -16.83
N GLN A 155 -1.47 -1.41 -15.97
CA GLN A 155 -2.57 -0.44 -16.02
C GLN A 155 -2.52 0.38 -17.31
N THR A 156 -1.34 0.87 -17.71
CA THR A 156 -1.17 1.56 -19.00
C THR A 156 -1.58 0.64 -20.15
N ARG A 157 -1.15 -0.63 -20.13
CA ARG A 157 -1.50 -1.58 -21.19
C ARG A 157 -3.00 -1.88 -21.27
N ILE A 158 -3.69 -1.93 -20.13
CA ILE A 158 -5.15 -2.11 -20.09
C ILE A 158 -5.84 -0.92 -20.79
N ILE A 159 -5.44 0.31 -20.46
CA ILE A 159 -6.00 1.52 -21.07
C ILE A 159 -5.80 1.53 -22.60
N GLU A 160 -4.60 1.16 -23.06
CA GLU A 160 -4.33 1.03 -24.50
C GLU A 160 -5.25 0.00 -25.18
N LEU A 161 -5.41 -1.18 -24.56
CA LEU A 161 -6.26 -2.24 -25.10
C LEU A 161 -7.74 -1.84 -25.12
N GLU A 162 -8.21 -1.10 -24.11
CA GLU A 162 -9.56 -0.55 -24.08
C GLU A 162 -9.78 0.44 -25.24
N GLN A 163 -8.80 1.28 -25.52
CA GLN A 163 -8.85 2.21 -26.65
C GLN A 163 -8.81 1.49 -28.00
N GLU A 164 -7.96 0.48 -28.16
CA GLU A 164 -7.91 -0.38 -29.35
C GLU A 164 -9.27 -1.06 -29.61
N LEU A 165 -9.91 -1.57 -28.55
CA LEU A 165 -11.21 -2.22 -28.63
C LEU A 165 -12.32 -1.24 -29.03
N LEU A 166 -12.29 -0.01 -28.51
CA LEU A 166 -13.21 1.05 -28.90
C LEU A 166 -13.05 1.39 -30.40
N ASN A 167 -11.81 1.52 -30.86
CA ASN A 167 -11.50 1.77 -32.27
C ASN A 167 -12.01 0.63 -33.17
N ARG A 168 -11.81 -0.64 -32.78
CA ARG A 168 -12.35 -1.79 -33.53
C ARG A 168 -13.87 -1.79 -33.60
N LYS A 169 -14.56 -1.42 -32.52
CA LYS A 169 -16.03 -1.28 -32.52
C LYS A 169 -16.48 -0.21 -33.51
N HIS A 170 -15.76 0.92 -33.57
CA HIS A 170 -16.07 1.98 -34.53
C HIS A 170 -15.85 1.50 -35.98
N GLN A 171 -14.72 0.86 -36.27
CA GLN A 171 -14.44 0.28 -37.59
C GLN A 171 -15.50 -0.75 -38.00
N SER A 172 -15.96 -1.61 -37.08
CA SER A 172 -17.02 -2.58 -37.36
C SER A 172 -18.33 -1.90 -37.76
N LYS A 173 -18.68 -0.74 -37.17
CA LYS A 173 -19.87 0.03 -37.57
C LYS A 173 -19.71 0.60 -38.98
N ILE A 174 -18.55 1.18 -39.29
CA ILE A 174 -18.24 1.69 -40.63
C ILE A 174 -18.36 0.57 -41.67
N LEU A 175 -17.78 -0.60 -41.41
CA LEU A 175 -17.88 -1.75 -42.32
C LEU A 175 -19.32 -2.22 -42.51
N GLY A 176 -20.13 -2.21 -41.46
CA GLY A 176 -21.56 -2.53 -41.56
C GLY A 176 -22.32 -1.54 -42.45
N GLN A 177 -22.02 -0.25 -42.32
CA GLN A 177 -22.61 0.80 -43.16
C GLN A 177 -22.19 0.63 -44.63
N LEU A 178 -20.88 0.51 -44.89
CA LEU A 178 -20.35 0.28 -46.23
C LEU A 178 -20.95 -0.96 -46.90
N LYS A 179 -21.11 -2.06 -46.15
CA LYS A 179 -21.75 -3.28 -46.67
C LYS A 179 -23.20 -3.03 -47.10
N THR A 180 -23.92 -2.19 -46.36
CA THR A 180 -25.30 -1.82 -46.69
C THR A 180 -25.34 -0.94 -47.93
N ASP A 181 -24.45 0.04 -48.02
CA ASP A 181 -24.39 0.96 -49.15
C ASP A 181 -23.96 0.25 -50.44
N VAL A 182 -23.01 -0.69 -50.36
CA VAL A 182 -22.63 -1.55 -51.50
C VAL A 182 -23.82 -2.36 -52.01
N LYS A 183 -24.65 -2.93 -51.12
CA LYS A 183 -25.87 -3.64 -51.54
C LYS A 183 -26.86 -2.73 -52.25
N ARG A 184 -27.06 -1.51 -51.72
CA ARG A 184 -27.94 -0.51 -52.35
C ARG A 184 -27.44 -0.13 -53.75
N LEU A 185 -26.14 0.09 -53.90
CA LEU A 185 -25.52 0.40 -55.18
C LEU A 185 -25.66 -0.75 -56.19
N HIS A 186 -25.50 -2.01 -55.76
CA HIS A 186 -25.74 -3.16 -56.63
C HIS A 186 -27.19 -3.20 -57.13
N SER A 187 -28.18 -3.06 -56.24
CA SER A 187 -29.58 -3.05 -56.66
C SER A 187 -29.92 -1.88 -57.58
N ALA A 188 -29.32 -0.70 -57.37
CA ALA A 188 -29.47 0.43 -58.27
C ALA A 188 -28.84 0.17 -59.64
N PHE A 189 -27.68 -0.49 -59.67
CA PHE A 189 -27.01 -0.89 -60.90
C PHE A 189 -27.85 -1.90 -61.69
N ASP A 190 -28.36 -2.94 -61.03
CA ASP A 190 -29.23 -3.95 -61.66
C ASP A 190 -30.48 -3.29 -62.27
N ALA A 191 -31.09 -2.31 -61.57
CA ALA A 191 -32.23 -1.57 -62.08
C ALA A 191 -31.90 -0.74 -63.33
N LEU A 192 -30.74 -0.06 -63.34
CA LEU A 192 -30.27 0.71 -64.49
C LEU A 192 -29.93 -0.20 -65.68
N GLU A 193 -29.40 -1.40 -65.44
CA GLU A 193 -29.14 -2.38 -66.49
C GLU A 193 -30.44 -2.85 -67.17
N VAL A 194 -31.49 -3.10 -66.38
CA VAL A 194 -32.84 -3.40 -66.90
C VAL A 194 -33.40 -2.22 -67.70
N GLU A 195 -33.29 -0.98 -67.21
CA GLU A 195 -33.76 0.19 -67.93
C GLU A 195 -33.01 0.39 -69.25
N ASN A 196 -31.69 0.22 -69.26
CA ASN A 196 -30.85 0.36 -70.45
C ASN A 196 -31.20 -0.71 -71.50
N THR A 197 -31.39 -1.96 -71.10
CA THR A 197 -31.84 -3.03 -72.01
C THR A 197 -33.22 -2.72 -72.60
N GLN A 198 -34.16 -2.22 -71.79
CA GLN A 198 -35.48 -1.77 -72.28
C GLN A 198 -35.37 -0.63 -73.30
N LEU A 199 -34.57 0.41 -73.00
CA LEU A 199 -34.34 1.53 -73.92
C LEU A 199 -33.70 1.07 -75.24
N ASN A 200 -32.73 0.15 -75.19
CA ASN A 200 -32.12 -0.42 -76.39
C ASN A 200 -33.12 -1.18 -77.27
N VAL A 201 -34.04 -1.94 -76.65
CA VAL A 201 -35.14 -2.60 -77.38
C VAL A 201 -36.05 -1.56 -78.03
N GLN A 202 -36.47 -0.53 -77.29
CA GLN A 202 -37.32 0.54 -77.82
C GLN A 202 -36.67 1.28 -78.99
N LEU A 203 -35.38 1.64 -78.87
CA LEU A 203 -34.62 2.28 -79.94
C LEU A 203 -34.51 1.38 -81.19
N SER A 204 -34.35 0.07 -81.00
CA SER A 204 -34.26 -0.89 -82.11
C SER A 204 -35.59 -1.01 -82.87
N LEU A 205 -36.72 -1.00 -82.15
CA LEU A 205 -38.06 -0.97 -82.72
C LEU A 205 -38.35 0.35 -83.44
N ALA A 206 -37.99 1.48 -82.84
CA ALA A 206 -38.15 2.80 -83.44
C ALA A 206 -37.36 2.96 -84.75
N ARG A 207 -36.17 2.35 -84.84
CA ARG A 207 -35.35 2.34 -86.05
C ARG A 207 -35.91 1.42 -87.16
N ASN A 208 -36.76 0.46 -86.82
CA ASN A 208 -37.33 -0.52 -87.76
C ASN A 208 -38.87 -0.60 -87.63
N PRO A 209 -39.61 0.43 -88.07
CA PRO A 209 -41.06 0.54 -87.84
C PRO A 209 -41.88 -0.60 -88.45
N HIS A 210 -41.39 -1.24 -89.51
CA HIS A 210 -42.05 -2.42 -90.11
C HIS A 210 -42.08 -3.63 -89.15
N LEU A 211 -41.04 -3.82 -88.33
CA LEU A 211 -40.99 -4.88 -87.32
C LEU A 211 -41.93 -4.61 -86.14
N SER A 212 -42.07 -3.34 -85.75
CA SER A 212 -43.06 -2.94 -84.73
C SER A 212 -44.48 -3.32 -85.16
N SER A 213 -44.85 -3.00 -86.41
CA SER A 213 -46.18 -3.34 -86.95
C SER A 213 -46.43 -4.85 -87.04
N GLN A 214 -45.40 -5.65 -87.35
CA GLN A 214 -45.52 -7.11 -87.36
C GLN A 214 -45.67 -7.68 -85.94
N LEU A 215 -44.91 -7.18 -84.96
CA LEU A 215 -45.02 -7.58 -83.56
C LEU A 215 -46.40 -7.25 -82.97
N ASP A 216 -46.98 -6.08 -83.30
CA ASP A 216 -48.32 -5.73 -82.85
C ASP A 216 -49.39 -6.65 -83.44
N LYS A 217 -49.25 -7.05 -84.72
CA LYS A 217 -50.13 -8.06 -85.33
C LYS A 217 -50.02 -9.41 -84.62
N PHE A 218 -48.81 -9.91 -84.40
CA PHE A 218 -48.58 -11.16 -83.67
C PHE A 218 -49.10 -11.10 -82.23
N ARG A 219 -48.96 -9.97 -81.53
CA ARG A 219 -49.43 -9.78 -80.16
C ARG A 219 -50.96 -9.83 -80.08
N ASN A 220 -51.64 -9.23 -81.05
CA ASN A 220 -53.10 -9.27 -81.16
C ASN A 220 -53.62 -10.67 -81.49
N GLU A 221 -52.94 -11.39 -82.41
CA GLU A 221 -53.26 -12.79 -82.72
C GLU A 221 -53.07 -13.71 -81.50
N LEU A 222 -51.97 -13.56 -80.75
CA LEU A 222 -51.73 -14.30 -79.51
C LEU A 222 -52.79 -14.00 -78.43
N ALA A 223 -53.18 -12.74 -78.26
CA ALA A 223 -54.23 -12.36 -77.32
C ALA A 223 -55.59 -12.97 -77.70
N HIS A 224 -55.92 -12.99 -79.00
CA HIS A 224 -57.14 -13.63 -79.52
C HIS A 224 -57.13 -15.14 -79.25
N THR A 225 -56.00 -15.80 -79.54
CA THR A 225 -55.85 -17.25 -79.34
C THR A 225 -55.90 -17.64 -77.86
N CYS A 226 -55.26 -16.86 -76.97
CA CYS A 226 -55.35 -17.09 -75.53
C CYS A 226 -56.77 -16.87 -74.98
N HIS A 227 -57.51 -15.90 -75.52
CA HIS A 227 -58.90 -15.66 -75.12
C HIS A 227 -59.82 -16.80 -75.56
N GLU A 228 -59.65 -17.32 -76.79
CA GLU A 228 -60.37 -18.48 -77.30
C GLU A 228 -60.04 -19.79 -76.59
N SER A 229 -58.84 -19.89 -75.98
CA SER A 229 -58.41 -21.10 -75.24
C SER A 229 -58.88 -21.13 -73.78
N LEU A 230 -59.33 -19.99 -73.23
CA LEU A 230 -59.74 -19.81 -71.83
C LEU A 230 -61.28 -19.66 -71.66
N CYS A 231 -62.03 -19.60 -72.75
CA CYS A 231 -63.49 -19.60 -72.81
C CYS A 231 -64.02 -20.94 -73.34
#